data_AF-A0A3N5R037-F1
#
_entry.id   AF-A0A3N5R037-F1
#
_cell.length_a   1.000
_cell.length_b   1.000
_cell.length_c   1.000
_cell.angle_alpha   90.00
_cell.angle_beta   90.00
_cell.angle_gamma   90.00
#
_symmetry.space_group_name_H-M   'P 1'
#
loop_
_entity.id
_entity.type
_entity.pdbx_description
1 polymer ?
#
loop_
_entity_poly.entity_id
_entity_poly.type
_entity_poly.pdbx_seq_one_letter_code
_entity_poly.pdbx_strand_id
1 'polypeptide(L)'
;MYCTKCGQLNQPTDQKCSACGQPLQNQAGADTAKSVSNYLVPAILTTVFCCLPFGIVAIVYAAQVNSKLQEGDYDGAVHSSRKAKIWSWVSFGIGIFVILIGIIAAIAIPQFVMFRERANTVKAHTVLQEVCTAKEAFFLTTPDKEMTLDDLAPGNIVIPPDIDLSLEDGTAENFTVVAVHKTTGKTFVMKRDCNIEELRIAK
;
A
#
# COMPACT_ATOMS: atom_id res chain seq x y z
N MET A 1 -10.94 43.49 -36.40
CA MET A 1 -11.83 44.03 -35.34
C MET A 1 -12.21 45.47 -35.68
N TYR A 2 -13.40 45.95 -35.32
CA TYR A 2 -13.80 47.36 -35.56
C TYR A 2 -13.47 48.22 -34.33
N CYS A 3 -12.95 49.43 -34.55
CA CYS A 3 -12.67 50.36 -33.46
C CYS A 3 -13.97 50.99 -32.93
N THR A 4 -14.24 50.89 -31.63
CA THR A 4 -15.45 51.47 -31.00
C THR A 4 -15.48 52.99 -30.96
N LYS A 5 -14.34 53.64 -31.23
CA LYS A 5 -14.24 55.11 -31.30
C LYS A 5 -14.39 55.69 -32.71
N CYS A 6 -13.82 55.03 -33.72
CA CYS A 6 -13.79 55.59 -35.08
C CYS A 6 -14.38 54.66 -36.16
N GLY A 7 -14.85 53.47 -35.80
CA GLY A 7 -15.48 52.54 -36.73
C GLY A 7 -14.54 51.84 -37.72
N GLN A 8 -13.24 52.18 -37.72
CA GLN A 8 -12.27 51.61 -38.65
C GLN A 8 -12.08 50.11 -38.43
N LEU A 9 -12.07 49.35 -39.53
CA LEU A 9 -11.69 47.94 -39.55
C LEU A 9 -10.15 47.82 -39.47
N ASN A 10 -9.66 47.18 -38.41
CA ASN A 10 -8.23 46.93 -38.18
C ASN A 10 -7.95 45.42 -38.16
N GLN A 11 -6.70 45.04 -38.47
CA GLN A 11 -6.31 43.63 -38.48
C GLN A 11 -6.17 43.09 -37.05
N PRO A 12 -6.42 41.79 -36.83
CA PRO A 12 -6.40 41.18 -35.49
C PRO A 12 -5.02 41.20 -34.78
N THR A 13 -3.95 41.58 -35.49
CA THR A 13 -2.60 41.73 -34.94
C THR A 13 -2.24 43.18 -34.57
N ASP A 14 -3.09 44.16 -34.91
CA ASP A 14 -2.79 45.58 -34.70
C ASP A 14 -3.08 45.99 -33.25
N GLN A 15 -2.04 46.28 -32.47
CA GLN A 15 -2.19 46.70 -31.06
C GLN A 15 -2.81 48.08 -30.88
N LYS A 16 -2.85 48.88 -31.94
CA LYS A 16 -3.41 50.23 -31.96
C LYS A 16 -4.19 50.45 -33.23
N CYS A 17 -5.29 51.17 -33.12
CA CYS A 17 -6.10 51.53 -34.26
C CYS A 17 -5.30 52.45 -35.18
N SER A 18 -5.16 52.04 -36.44
CA SER A 18 -4.44 52.78 -37.48
C SER A 18 -4.99 54.18 -37.72
N ALA A 19 -6.29 54.39 -37.52
CA ALA A 19 -6.97 55.67 -37.75
C ALA A 19 -7.01 56.63 -36.55
N CYS A 20 -7.21 56.15 -35.31
CA CYS A 20 -7.42 57.02 -34.14
C CYS A 20 -6.37 56.84 -33.03
N GLY A 21 -5.41 55.93 -33.22
CA GLY A 21 -4.33 55.66 -32.26
C GLY A 21 -4.77 55.01 -30.94
N GLN A 22 -6.07 54.74 -30.74
CA GLN A 22 -6.55 54.04 -29.55
C GLN A 22 -6.02 52.61 -29.49
N PRO A 23 -5.59 52.12 -28.32
CA PRO A 23 -5.18 50.73 -28.17
C PRO A 23 -6.37 49.83 -28.50
N LEU A 24 -6.20 48.95 -29.48
CA LEU A 24 -7.17 47.90 -29.75
C LEU A 24 -6.81 46.79 -28.78
N GLN A 25 -7.72 46.48 -27.87
CA GLN A 25 -7.52 45.42 -26.89
C GLN A 25 -7.61 44.08 -27.63
N ASN A 26 -6.49 43.70 -28.24
CA ASN A 26 -6.28 42.40 -28.85
C ASN A 26 -6.31 41.36 -27.74
N GLN A 27 -7.48 40.75 -27.53
CA GLN A 27 -7.55 39.49 -26.81
C GLN A 27 -7.35 38.34 -27.80
N ALA A 28 -6.21 38.39 -28.48
CA ALA A 28 -5.68 37.26 -29.22
C ALA A 28 -4.51 36.71 -28.39
N GLY A 29 -4.78 35.66 -27.63
CA GLY A 29 -3.77 34.82 -27.01
C GLY A 29 -3.21 35.30 -25.67
N ALA A 30 -3.22 34.37 -24.71
CA ALA A 30 -2.21 34.21 -23.65
C ALA A 30 -2.05 35.26 -22.51
N ASP A 31 -2.49 36.51 -22.62
CA ASP A 31 -2.06 37.55 -21.66
C ASP A 31 -3.16 38.16 -20.75
N THR A 32 -4.21 37.40 -20.42
CA THR A 32 -5.08 37.73 -19.26
C THR A 32 -4.85 36.81 -18.06
N ALA A 33 -3.64 36.25 -17.96
CA ALA A 33 -3.13 35.55 -16.78
C ALA A 33 -3.11 36.41 -15.48
N LYS A 34 -3.49 37.68 -15.55
CA LYS A 34 -3.62 38.57 -14.38
C LYS A 34 -5.02 38.58 -13.73
N SER A 35 -6.06 37.97 -14.31
CA SER A 35 -7.40 38.03 -13.68
C SER A 35 -8.04 36.68 -13.34
N VAL A 36 -7.68 35.58 -13.99
CA VAL A 36 -8.25 34.27 -13.67
C VAL A 36 -7.16 33.21 -13.71
N SER A 37 -6.64 32.86 -12.53
CA SER A 37 -5.58 31.87 -12.37
C SER A 37 -6.07 30.49 -12.84
N ASN A 38 -5.47 29.96 -13.90
CA ASN A 38 -5.76 28.63 -14.38
C ASN A 38 -4.93 27.62 -13.54
N TYR A 39 -5.60 26.85 -12.68
CA TYR A 39 -4.97 25.89 -11.76
C TYR A 39 -4.46 24.61 -12.46
N LEU A 40 -4.22 24.66 -13.78
CA LEU A 40 -3.70 23.56 -14.59
C LEU A 40 -2.33 23.07 -14.12
N VAL A 41 -1.40 23.98 -13.81
CA VAL A 41 -0.03 23.62 -13.37
C VAL A 41 -0.04 22.88 -12.02
N PRO A 42 -0.71 23.38 -10.96
CA PRO A 42 -0.81 22.61 -9.72
C PRO A 42 -1.63 21.32 -9.90
N ALA A 43 -2.66 21.29 -10.76
CA ALA A 43 -3.39 20.07 -11.07
C ALA A 43 -2.47 19.00 -11.67
N ILE A 44 -1.68 19.35 -12.69
CA ILE A 44 -0.71 18.46 -13.34
C ILE A 44 0.33 17.94 -12.33
N LEU A 45 0.91 18.82 -11.52
CA LEU A 45 1.85 18.45 -10.46
C LEU A 45 1.22 17.48 -9.45
N THR A 46 -0.04 17.71 -9.03
CA THR A 46 -0.75 16.79 -8.12
C THR A 46 -1.12 15.46 -8.76
N THR A 47 -1.45 15.40 -10.06
CA THR A 47 -1.64 14.13 -10.79
C THR A 47 -0.38 13.27 -10.81
N VAL A 48 0.77 13.89 -11.09
CA VAL A 48 2.04 13.18 -11.30
C VAL A 48 2.62 12.72 -9.96
N PHE A 49 2.55 13.55 -8.92
CA PHE A 49 3.15 13.24 -7.62
C PHE A 49 2.25 12.50 -6.65
N CYS A 50 0.92 12.55 -6.79
CA CYS A 50 0.01 12.10 -5.73
C CYS A 50 -0.87 10.91 -6.11
N CYS A 51 -1.52 10.89 -7.28
CA CYS A 51 -2.28 9.72 -7.77
C CYS A 51 -2.92 9.94 -9.18
N LEU A 52 -2.65 9.01 -10.11
CA LEU A 52 -3.16 8.98 -11.49
C LEU A 52 -4.69 9.07 -11.64
N PRO A 53 -5.54 8.35 -10.86
CA PRO A 53 -7.00 8.40 -11.08
C PRO A 53 -7.65 9.66 -10.54
N PHE A 54 -7.16 10.21 -9.41
CA PHE A 54 -7.80 11.35 -8.75
C PHE A 54 -7.46 12.69 -9.41
N GLY A 55 -6.26 12.83 -9.98
CA GLY A 55 -5.89 14.08 -10.63
C GLY A 55 -6.54 14.30 -12.00
N ILE A 56 -7.04 13.25 -12.69
CA ILE A 56 -7.73 13.39 -13.98
C ILE A 56 -8.96 14.31 -13.85
N VAL A 57 -9.72 14.20 -12.76
CA VAL A 57 -10.91 15.03 -12.52
C VAL A 57 -10.55 16.50 -12.33
N ALA A 58 -9.43 16.79 -11.65
CA ALA A 58 -8.94 18.16 -11.47
C ALA A 58 -8.48 18.78 -12.80
N ILE A 59 -7.88 17.98 -13.69
CA ILE A 59 -7.45 18.43 -15.03
C ILE A 59 -8.67 18.79 -15.90
N VAL A 60 -9.75 18.01 -15.86
CA VAL A 60 -10.97 18.26 -16.64
C VAL A 60 -11.64 19.60 -16.26
N TYR A 61 -11.71 19.92 -14.96
CA TYR A 61 -12.27 21.20 -14.52
C TYR A 61 -11.35 22.39 -14.85
N ALA A 62 -10.03 22.20 -14.82
CA ALA A 62 -9.08 23.23 -15.20
C ALA A 62 -9.09 23.49 -16.73
N ALA A 63 -9.31 22.45 -17.54
CA ALA A 63 -9.54 22.57 -18.98
C ALA A 63 -10.82 23.36 -19.31
N GLN A 64 -11.90 23.15 -18.56
CA GLN A 64 -13.16 23.88 -18.74
C GLN A 64 -13.05 25.40 -18.48
N VAL A 65 -12.18 25.83 -17.58
CA VAL A 65 -11.91 27.27 -17.35
C VAL A 65 -11.30 27.90 -18.60
N ASN A 66 -10.37 27.19 -19.26
CA ASN A 66 -9.72 27.67 -20.47
C ASN A 66 -10.69 27.76 -21.65
N SER A 67 -11.60 26.78 -21.80
CA SER A 67 -12.62 26.78 -22.84
C SER A 67 -13.61 27.96 -22.69
N LYS A 68 -14.12 28.22 -21.48
CA LYS A 68 -15.07 29.32 -21.24
C LYS A 68 -14.46 30.71 -21.43
N LEU A 69 -13.17 30.87 -21.09
CA LEU A 69 -12.44 32.12 -21.35
C LEU A 69 -12.22 32.37 -22.85
N GLN A 70 -12.04 31.33 -23.66
CA GLN A 70 -11.92 31.45 -25.12
C GLN A 70 -13.24 31.81 -25.79
N GLU A 71 -14.37 31.46 -25.17
CA GLU A 71 -15.71 31.81 -25.64
C GLU A 71 -16.17 33.22 -25.22
N GLY A 72 -15.39 33.93 -24.40
CA GLY A 72 -15.71 35.28 -23.93
C GLY A 72 -16.67 35.34 -22.73
N ASP A 73 -17.02 34.20 -22.13
CA ASP A 73 -17.84 34.12 -20.91
C ASP A 73 -16.99 34.22 -19.64
N TYR A 74 -16.77 35.45 -19.20
CA TYR A 74 -15.96 35.76 -18.02
C TYR A 74 -16.60 35.32 -16.69
N ASP A 75 -17.92 35.42 -16.57
CA ASP A 75 -18.62 35.10 -15.31
C ASP A 75 -18.63 33.58 -15.08
N GLY A 76 -18.89 32.82 -16.15
CA GLY A 76 -18.78 31.36 -16.15
C GLY A 76 -17.36 30.85 -15.88
N ALA A 77 -16.34 31.57 -16.33
CA ALA A 77 -14.94 31.25 -16.07
C ALA A 77 -14.55 31.45 -14.59
N VAL A 78 -14.97 32.54 -13.95
CA VAL A 78 -14.66 32.83 -12.54
C VAL A 78 -15.35 31.82 -11.62
N HIS A 79 -16.60 31.45 -11.90
CA HIS A 79 -17.32 30.44 -11.14
C HIS A 79 -16.64 29.05 -11.24
N SER A 80 -16.15 28.71 -12.44
CA SER A 80 -15.44 27.46 -12.70
C SER A 80 -14.07 27.40 -12.00
N SER A 81 -13.31 28.50 -11.98
CA SER A 81 -12.03 28.60 -11.26
C SER A 81 -12.17 28.44 -9.76
N ARG A 82 -13.25 28.97 -9.15
CA ARG A 82 -13.48 28.85 -7.71
C ARG A 82 -13.73 27.39 -7.31
N LYS A 83 -14.47 26.66 -8.14
CA LYS A 83 -14.67 25.21 -7.97
C LYS A 83 -13.36 24.44 -8.18
N ALA A 84 -12.61 24.75 -9.24
CA ALA A 84 -11.32 24.10 -9.49
C ALA A 84 -10.37 24.20 -8.29
N LYS A 85 -10.29 25.37 -7.63
CA LYS A 85 -9.48 25.55 -6.41
C LYS A 85 -9.91 24.62 -5.26
N ILE A 86 -11.21 24.49 -5.03
CA ILE A 86 -11.75 23.62 -3.97
C ILE A 86 -11.41 22.16 -4.30
N TRP A 87 -11.67 21.72 -5.52
CA TRP A 87 -11.40 20.35 -5.95
C TRP A 87 -9.91 20.00 -5.91
N SER A 88 -9.01 20.95 -6.24
CA SER A 88 -7.56 20.77 -6.11
C SER A 88 -7.10 20.61 -4.65
N TRP A 89 -7.68 21.38 -3.72
CA TRP A 89 -7.38 21.23 -2.30
C TRP A 89 -7.94 19.92 -1.72
N VAL A 90 -9.14 19.53 -2.14
CA VAL A 90 -9.75 18.25 -1.77
C VAL A 90 -8.93 17.07 -2.29
N SER A 91 -8.50 17.09 -3.55
CA SER A 91 -7.67 16.02 -4.13
C SER A 91 -6.31 15.92 -3.42
N PHE A 92 -5.72 17.06 -3.05
CA PHE A 92 -4.47 17.09 -2.28
C PHE A 92 -4.66 16.48 -0.88
N GLY A 93 -5.75 16.83 -0.19
CA GLY A 93 -6.07 16.27 1.12
C GLY A 93 -6.33 14.77 1.09
N ILE A 94 -7.09 14.28 0.11
CA ILE A 94 -7.36 12.85 -0.08
C ILE A 94 -6.07 12.09 -0.40
N GLY A 95 -5.22 12.65 -1.26
CA GLY A 95 -3.94 12.03 -1.61
C GLY A 95 -3.00 11.87 -0.41
N ILE A 96 -2.87 12.92 0.41
CA ILE A 96 -2.11 12.83 1.68
C ILE A 96 -2.71 11.78 2.61
N PHE A 97 -4.04 11.73 2.73
CA PHE A 97 -4.72 10.79 3.60
C PHE A 97 -4.44 9.33 3.20
N VAL A 98 -4.50 9.01 1.90
CA VAL A 98 -4.20 7.67 1.39
C VAL A 98 -2.74 7.30 1.62
N ILE A 99 -1.80 8.22 1.37
CA ILE A 99 -0.37 8.00 1.65
C ILE A 99 -0.15 7.73 3.14
N LEU A 100 -0.78 8.50 4.02
CA LEU A 100 -0.64 8.36 5.46
C LEU A 100 -1.15 7.00 5.95
N ILE A 101 -2.32 6.55 5.48
CA ILE A 101 -2.82 5.20 5.78
C ILE A 101 -1.89 4.13 5.22
N GLY A 102 -1.39 4.31 4.00
CA GLY A 102 -0.45 3.39 3.36
C GLY A 102 0.83 3.21 4.18
N ILE A 103 1.40 4.29 4.71
CA ILE A 103 2.60 4.25 5.57
C ILE A 103 2.30 3.52 6.88
N ILE A 104 1.17 3.83 7.53
CA ILE A 104 0.78 3.16 8.77
C ILE A 104 0.59 1.65 8.53
N ALA A 105 -0.10 1.26 7.46
CA ALA A 105 -0.30 -0.14 7.10
C ALA A 105 1.03 -0.84 6.76
N ALA A 106 1.91 -0.18 6.00
CA ALA A 106 3.22 -0.71 5.64
C ALA A 106 4.11 -0.98 6.87
N ILE A 107 3.94 -0.23 7.96
CA ILE A 107 4.66 -0.47 9.22
C ILE A 107 3.91 -1.48 10.09
N ALA A 108 2.59 -1.37 10.23
CA ALA A 108 1.80 -2.19 11.14
C ALA A 108 1.65 -3.66 10.67
N ILE A 109 1.46 -3.89 9.37
CA ILE A 109 1.28 -5.23 8.80
C ILE A 109 2.51 -6.13 9.05
N PRO A 110 3.76 -5.75 8.72
CA PRO A 110 4.90 -6.63 8.96
C PRO A 110 5.15 -6.86 10.45
N GLN A 111 4.86 -5.88 11.32
CA GLN A 111 4.93 -6.07 12.77
C GLN A 111 3.95 -7.17 13.19
N PHE A 112 2.69 -7.06 12.79
CA PHE A 112 1.66 -8.05 13.13
C PHE A 112 1.99 -9.45 12.60
N VAL A 113 2.49 -9.54 11.35
CA VAL A 113 2.91 -10.82 10.76
C VAL A 113 4.06 -11.44 11.54
N MET A 114 5.09 -10.66 11.88
CA MET A 114 6.23 -11.12 12.70
C MET A 114 5.80 -11.60 14.09
N PHE A 115 4.86 -10.89 14.74
CA PHE A 115 4.32 -11.32 16.04
C PHE A 115 3.59 -12.66 15.93
N ARG A 116 2.75 -12.84 14.91
CA ARG A 116 2.01 -14.09 14.70
C ARG A 116 2.94 -15.26 14.36
N GLU A 117 3.98 -15.02 13.56
CA GLU A 117 4.94 -16.06 13.22
C GLU A 117 5.69 -16.57 14.46
N ARG A 118 6.17 -15.67 15.32
CA ARG A 118 6.80 -16.02 16.60
C ARG A 118 5.84 -16.79 17.53
N ALA A 119 4.58 -16.37 17.60
CA ALA A 119 3.59 -17.08 18.40
C ALA A 119 3.37 -18.52 17.89
N ASN A 120 3.37 -18.73 16.58
CA ASN A 120 3.24 -20.04 15.97
C ASN A 120 4.47 -20.93 16.20
N THR A 121 5.69 -20.37 16.15
CA THR A 121 6.90 -21.15 16.46
C THR A 121 6.92 -21.59 17.92
N VAL A 122 6.54 -20.71 18.86
CA VAL A 122 6.49 -21.05 20.29
C VAL A 122 5.60 -22.27 20.55
N LYS A 123 4.44 -22.38 19.89
CA LYS A 123 3.56 -23.56 20.04
C LYS A 123 4.28 -24.86 19.68
N ALA A 124 5.02 -24.87 18.57
CA ALA A 124 5.79 -26.06 18.16
C ALA A 124 6.91 -26.39 19.16
N HIS A 125 7.61 -25.38 19.67
CA HIS A 125 8.62 -25.58 20.70
C HIS A 125 8.04 -26.15 22.00
N THR A 126 6.88 -25.67 22.45
CA THR A 126 6.23 -26.18 23.67
C THR A 126 5.88 -27.66 23.53
N VAL A 127 5.29 -28.07 22.40
CA VAL A 127 4.95 -29.48 22.18
C VAL A 127 6.20 -30.35 22.12
N LEU A 128 7.26 -29.90 21.43
CA LEU A 128 8.52 -30.63 21.39
C LEU A 128 9.18 -30.75 22.77
N GLN A 129 9.05 -29.74 23.63
CA GLN A 129 9.51 -29.81 25.02
C GLN A 129 8.72 -30.83 25.85
N GLU A 130 7.40 -30.90 25.68
CA GLU A 130 6.58 -31.94 26.31
C GLU A 130 7.01 -33.34 25.85
N VAL A 131 7.30 -33.50 24.56
CA VAL A 131 7.86 -34.74 24.00
C VAL A 131 9.24 -35.05 24.58
N CYS A 132 10.10 -34.04 24.78
CA CYS A 132 11.40 -34.20 25.43
C CYS A 132 11.27 -34.75 26.87
N THR A 133 10.33 -34.19 27.66
CA THR A 133 10.06 -34.70 29.01
C THR A 133 9.49 -36.12 28.97
N ALA A 134 8.58 -36.40 28.04
CA ALA A 134 7.98 -37.72 27.87
C ALA A 134 9.01 -38.79 27.47
N LYS A 135 9.94 -38.49 26.55
CA LYS A 135 11.00 -39.44 26.16
C LYS A 135 11.91 -39.79 27.33
N GLU A 136 12.25 -38.81 28.18
CA GLU A 136 13.15 -39.04 29.31
C GLU A 136 12.49 -39.99 30.31
N ALA A 137 11.20 -39.79 30.60
CA ALA A 137 10.42 -40.72 31.41
C ALA A 137 10.34 -42.12 30.76
N PHE A 138 10.12 -42.20 29.45
CA PHE A 138 10.01 -43.47 28.74
C PHE A 138 11.30 -44.28 28.79
N PHE A 139 12.43 -43.68 28.38
CA PHE A 139 13.73 -44.38 28.34
C PHE A 139 14.28 -44.71 29.73
N LEU A 140 13.85 -44.02 30.79
CA LEU A 140 14.16 -44.42 32.17
C LEU A 140 13.46 -45.71 32.59
N THR A 141 12.27 -45.99 32.06
CA THR A 141 11.49 -47.18 32.41
C THR A 141 11.80 -48.37 31.51
N THR A 142 12.05 -48.12 30.23
CA THR A 142 12.27 -49.19 29.23
C THR A 142 13.43 -48.80 28.30
N PRO A 143 14.68 -49.13 28.66
CA PRO A 143 15.86 -48.67 27.92
C PRO A 143 16.02 -49.33 26.54
N ASP A 144 15.51 -50.55 26.36
CA ASP A 144 15.74 -51.36 25.16
C ASP A 144 14.58 -51.30 24.14
N LYS A 145 13.48 -50.60 24.46
CA LYS A 145 12.30 -50.52 23.59
C LYS A 145 12.34 -49.24 22.75
N GLU A 146 12.06 -49.38 21.46
CA GLU A 146 11.85 -48.25 20.57
C GLU A 146 10.54 -47.54 20.93
N MET A 147 10.61 -46.21 21.03
CA MET A 147 9.44 -45.38 21.30
C MET A 147 8.61 -45.27 20.02
N THR A 148 7.31 -45.52 20.11
CA THR A 148 6.36 -45.30 19.00
C THR A 148 5.41 -44.14 19.31
N LEU A 149 4.70 -43.63 18.30
CA LEU A 149 3.72 -42.56 18.50
C LEU A 149 2.61 -42.93 19.51
N ASP A 150 2.28 -44.21 19.63
CA ASP A 150 1.30 -44.70 20.62
C ASP A 150 1.85 -44.65 22.05
N ASP A 151 3.18 -44.73 22.22
CA ASP A 151 3.85 -44.59 23.52
C ASP A 151 3.95 -43.11 23.97
N LEU A 152 3.68 -42.14 23.09
CA LEU A 152 3.54 -40.72 23.42
C LEU A 152 2.11 -40.37 23.90
N ALA A 153 1.12 -41.19 23.56
CA ALA A 153 -0.28 -41.02 23.97
C ALA A 153 -0.52 -40.97 25.50
N PRO A 154 0.17 -41.76 26.37
CA PRO A 154 -0.08 -41.70 27.81
C PRO A 154 0.45 -40.43 28.49
N GLY A 155 1.24 -39.59 27.80
CA GLY A 155 1.85 -38.38 28.36
C GLY A 155 0.91 -37.17 28.51
N ASN A 156 -0.37 -37.28 28.13
CA ASN A 156 -1.33 -36.17 28.13
C ASN A 156 -0.83 -34.93 27.34
N ILE A 157 -0.04 -35.16 26.29
CA ILE A 157 0.48 -34.12 25.40
C ILE A 157 -0.68 -33.56 24.59
N VAL A 158 -0.98 -32.27 24.76
CA VAL A 158 -2.06 -31.61 24.03
C VAL A 158 -1.50 -31.09 22.72
N ILE A 159 -1.57 -31.91 21.68
CA ILE A 159 -1.11 -31.53 20.34
C ILE A 159 -2.14 -30.56 19.74
N PRO A 160 -1.77 -29.30 19.45
CA PRO A 160 -2.67 -28.37 18.81
C PRO A 160 -2.96 -28.83 17.36
N PRO A 161 -4.18 -28.61 16.85
CA PRO A 161 -4.61 -29.14 15.54
C PRO A 161 -3.79 -28.59 14.35
N ASP A 162 -3.08 -27.48 14.56
CA ASP A 162 -2.23 -26.83 13.58
C ASP A 162 -0.86 -27.52 13.41
N ILE A 163 -0.54 -28.53 14.24
CA ILE A 163 0.74 -29.23 14.25
C ILE A 163 0.53 -30.69 13.89
N ASP A 164 1.30 -31.17 12.91
CA ASP A 164 1.45 -32.59 12.61
C ASP A 164 2.74 -33.12 13.24
N LEU A 165 2.68 -34.30 13.84
CA LEU A 165 3.77 -34.88 14.61
C LEU A 165 4.10 -36.26 14.06
N SER A 166 5.35 -36.43 13.64
CA SER A 166 5.85 -37.65 13.03
C SER A 166 7.13 -38.08 13.73
N LEU A 167 7.26 -39.38 14.00
CA LEU A 167 8.47 -39.96 14.57
C LEU A 167 9.26 -40.61 13.44
N GLU A 168 10.49 -40.16 13.20
CA GLU A 168 11.38 -40.74 12.17
C GLU A 168 12.22 -41.89 12.73
N ASP A 169 12.69 -41.76 13.97
CA ASP A 169 13.45 -42.78 14.67
C ASP A 169 13.13 -42.72 16.17
N GLY A 170 12.73 -43.86 16.73
CA GLY A 170 12.30 -44.00 18.13
C GLY A 170 13.34 -44.64 19.04
N THR A 171 14.54 -44.91 18.55
CA THR A 171 15.60 -45.58 19.33
C THR A 171 16.24 -44.62 20.34
N ALA A 172 16.75 -45.17 21.45
CA ALA A 172 17.51 -44.38 22.44
C ALA A 172 18.76 -43.73 21.82
N GLU A 173 19.27 -44.27 20.71
CA GLU A 173 20.49 -43.78 20.05
C GLU A 173 20.25 -42.82 18.87
N ASN A 174 19.08 -42.79 18.25
CA ASN A 174 18.86 -41.90 17.11
C ASN A 174 17.51 -41.19 17.18
N PHE A 175 16.95 -41.07 18.38
CA PHE A 175 15.67 -40.41 18.62
C PHE A 175 15.53 -39.11 17.83
N THR A 176 14.58 -39.10 16.90
CA THR A 176 14.28 -37.98 16.01
C THR A 176 12.78 -37.86 15.82
N VAL A 177 12.25 -36.70 16.19
CA VAL A 177 10.83 -36.36 16.04
C VAL A 177 10.69 -35.08 15.21
N VAL A 178 9.71 -35.08 14.32
CA VAL A 178 9.43 -34.00 13.38
C VAL A 178 8.06 -33.42 13.68
N ALA A 179 8.01 -32.10 13.86
CA ALA A 179 6.78 -31.33 14.01
C ALA A 179 6.61 -30.38 12.82
N VAL A 180 5.52 -30.53 12.07
CA VAL A 180 5.19 -29.68 10.91
C VAL A 180 4.04 -28.75 11.28
N HIS A 181 4.28 -27.45 11.19
CA HIS A 181 3.24 -26.46 11.45
C HIS A 181 2.45 -26.16 10.16
N LYS A 182 1.20 -26.62 10.07
CA LYS A 182 0.35 -26.55 8.85
C LYS A 182 0.16 -25.13 8.34
N THR A 183 0.00 -24.16 9.24
CA THR A 183 -0.26 -22.75 8.88
C THR A 183 0.97 -21.99 8.37
N THR A 184 2.17 -22.28 8.88
CA THR A 184 3.40 -21.58 8.49
C THR A 184 4.21 -22.39 7.46
N GLY A 185 3.94 -23.68 7.32
CA GLY A 185 4.70 -24.61 6.49
C GLY A 185 6.10 -24.92 7.06
N LYS A 186 6.41 -24.45 8.27
CA LYS A 186 7.71 -24.67 8.92
C LYS A 186 7.77 -26.06 9.53
N THR A 187 8.93 -26.68 9.39
CA THR A 187 9.22 -28.00 9.96
C THR A 187 10.28 -27.84 11.04
N PHE A 188 10.01 -28.40 12.21
CA PHE A 188 10.92 -28.41 13.36
C PHE A 188 11.29 -29.84 13.64
N VAL A 189 12.58 -30.10 13.86
CA VAL A 189 13.08 -31.43 14.21
C VAL A 189 13.74 -31.35 15.55
N MET A 190 13.38 -32.28 16.43
CA MET A 190 14.01 -32.46 17.71
C MET A 190 14.78 -33.78 17.72
N LYS A 191 16.07 -33.68 18.08
CA LYS A 191 16.98 -34.81 18.22
C LYS A 191 17.00 -35.31 19.67
N ARG A 192 17.74 -36.40 19.91
CA ARG A 192 17.88 -37.05 21.23
C ARG A 192 18.29 -36.11 22.37
N ASP A 193 19.12 -35.11 22.07
CA ASP A 193 19.61 -34.07 23.01
C ASP A 193 18.56 -32.99 23.34
N CYS A 194 17.31 -33.15 22.90
CA CYS A 194 16.23 -32.17 23.00
C CYS A 194 16.53 -30.83 22.32
N ASN A 195 17.53 -30.79 21.45
CA ASN A 195 17.80 -29.62 20.65
C ASN A 195 16.79 -29.56 19.50
N ILE A 196 16.16 -28.39 19.33
CA ILE A 196 15.10 -28.15 18.33
C ILE A 196 15.69 -27.31 17.21
N GLU A 197 15.73 -27.87 16.01
CA GLU A 197 16.26 -27.20 14.81
C GLU A 197 15.12 -26.97 13.79
N GLU A 198 15.05 -25.78 13.21
CA GLU A 198 14.14 -25.51 12.09
C GLU A 198 14.74 -26.09 10.79
N LEU A 199 14.08 -27.09 10.22
CA LEU A 199 14.50 -27.70 8.98
C LEU A 199 13.99 -26.85 7.82
N ARG A 200 14.89 -26.03 7.26
CA ARG A 200 14.63 -25.31 6.01
C ARG A 200 14.64 -26.29 4.85
N ILE A 201 13.51 -26.92 4.61
CA ILE A 201 13.29 -27.67 3.38
C ILE A 201 13.27 -26.62 2.26
N ALA A 202 14.37 -26.56 1.49
CA ALA A 202 14.43 -25.73 0.29
C ALA A 202 13.32 -26.18 -0.64
N LYS A 203 12.31 -25.32 -0.81
CA LYS A 203 11.22 -25.56 -1.76
C LYS A 203 11.68 -25.28 -3.19
#